data_AF-A0A7C1B8R6-F1
#
_entry.id   AF-A0A7C1B8R6-F1
#
_cell.length_a   1.000
_cell.length_b   1.000
_cell.length_c   1.000
_cell.angle_alpha   90.00
_cell.angle_beta   90.00
_cell.angle_gamma   90.00
#
_symmetry.space_group_name_H-M   'P 1'
#
loop_
_entity.id
_entity.type
_entity.pdbx_description
1 polymer ?
#
loop_
_entity_poly.entity_id
_entity_poly.type
_entity_poly.pdbx_seq_one_letter_code
_entity_poly.pdbx_strand_id
1 'polypeptide(L)'
;IFAVLGEEMGMLGMGFILLLYVLMVRQMLRCAFRSVRDGFGRLLIIGYAFWILLQVAMNVSVVVGLIPITGLTLPFLSQGGSSIMAFLSGYGIVLSVLTHK
;
A
#
# COMPACT_ATOMS: atom_id res chain seq x y z
N ILE A 1 -8.78 -12.57 2.19
CA ILE A 1 -7.59 -12.78 1.33
C ILE A 1 -6.31 -12.79 2.14
N PHE A 2 -5.94 -11.74 2.88
CA PHE A 2 -4.72 -11.79 3.72
C PHE A 2 -4.75 -12.89 4.79
N ALA A 3 -5.92 -13.11 5.45
CA ALA A 3 -6.11 -14.23 6.36
C ALA A 3 -5.96 -15.61 5.68
N VAL A 4 -6.60 -15.80 4.51
CA VAL A 4 -6.50 -17.04 3.70
C VAL A 4 -5.05 -17.28 3.25
N LEU A 5 -4.33 -16.24 2.84
CA LEU A 5 -2.90 -16.30 2.53
C LEU A 5 -2.07 -16.73 3.75
N GLY A 6 -2.46 -16.29 4.95
CA GLY A 6 -1.85 -16.74 6.20
C GLY A 6 -2.14 -18.20 6.53
N GLU A 7 -3.31 -18.70 6.19
CA GLU A 7 -3.67 -20.11 6.35
C GLU A 7 -2.96 -21.02 5.34
N GLU A 8 -2.85 -20.60 4.08
CA GLU A 8 -2.25 -21.40 3.00
C GLU A 8 -0.71 -21.34 2.98
N MET A 9 -0.13 -20.15 3.19
CA MET A 9 1.31 -19.91 3.09
C MET A 9 2.01 -19.72 4.44
N GLY A 10 1.25 -19.77 5.54
CA GLY A 10 1.76 -19.60 6.89
C GLY A 10 2.39 -18.22 7.14
N MET A 11 3.20 -18.14 8.20
CA MET A 11 3.92 -16.92 8.59
C MET A 11 4.87 -16.39 7.52
N LEU A 12 5.49 -17.29 6.73
CA LEU A 12 6.46 -16.90 5.71
C LEU A 12 5.79 -16.14 4.54
N GLY A 13 4.64 -16.61 4.07
CA GLY A 13 3.89 -15.92 3.02
C GLY A 13 3.42 -14.54 3.44
N MET A 14 2.89 -14.43 4.67
CA MET A 14 2.49 -13.12 5.24
C MET A 14 3.68 -12.18 5.39
N GLY A 15 4.81 -12.67 5.91
CA GLY A 15 6.03 -11.90 6.06
C GLY A 15 6.58 -11.39 4.72
N PHE A 16 6.54 -12.23 3.69
CA PHE A 16 6.96 -11.86 2.34
C PHE A 16 6.07 -10.75 1.74
N ILE A 17 4.75 -10.85 1.89
CA ILE A 17 3.83 -9.82 1.40
C ILE A 17 4.03 -8.49 2.14
N LEU A 18 4.17 -8.53 3.47
CA LEU A 18 4.45 -7.34 4.26
C LEU A 18 5.78 -6.69 3.86
N LEU A 19 6.81 -7.50 3.60
CA LEU A 19 8.09 -7.01 3.09
C LEU A 19 7.92 -6.27 1.76
N LEU A 20 7.12 -6.79 0.83
CA LEU A 20 6.83 -6.13 -0.45
C LEU A 20 6.16 -4.76 -0.26
N TYR A 21 5.17 -4.65 0.62
CA TYR A 21 4.54 -3.36 0.92
C TYR A 21 5.51 -2.37 1.55
N VAL A 22 6.34 -2.82 2.49
CA VAL A 22 7.38 -1.98 3.11
C VAL A 22 8.37 -1.48 2.06
N LEU A 23 8.84 -2.36 1.17
CA LEU A 23 9.73 -1.97 0.07
C LEU A 23 9.07 -0.96 -0.86
N MET A 24 7.80 -1.14 -1.18
CA MET A 24 7.03 -0.24 -2.04
C MET A 24 6.90 1.15 -1.41
N VAL A 25 6.42 1.24 -0.15
CA VAL A 25 6.30 2.50 0.59
C VAL A 25 7.66 3.19 0.72
N ARG A 26 8.73 2.43 1.04
CA ARG A 26 10.09 2.97 1.13
C ARG A 26 10.56 3.59 -0.18
N GLN A 27 10.27 2.94 -1.31
CA GLN A 27 10.63 3.47 -2.64
C GLN A 27 9.86 4.75 -2.94
N MET A 28 8.57 4.80 -2.65
CA MET A 28 7.74 6.00 -2.83
C MET A 28 8.27 7.19 -2.02
N LEU A 29 8.54 6.98 -0.73
CA LEU A 29 9.09 8.02 0.14
C LEU A 29 10.47 8.48 -0.35
N ARG A 30 11.36 7.54 -0.72
CA ARG A 30 12.68 7.86 -1.27
C ARG A 30 12.56 8.74 -2.52
N CYS A 31 11.65 8.42 -3.44
CA CYS A 31 11.43 9.20 -4.64
C CYS A 31 10.84 10.59 -4.32
N ALA A 32 9.89 10.67 -3.37
CA ALA A 32 9.31 11.94 -2.93
C ALA A 32 10.37 12.91 -2.38
N PHE A 33 11.32 12.40 -1.58
CA PHE A 33 12.36 13.22 -0.96
C PHE A 33 13.56 13.54 -1.88
N ARG A 34 13.91 12.67 -2.84
CA ARG A 34 15.07 12.87 -3.72
C ARG A 34 14.73 13.51 -5.07
N SER A 35 13.60 13.15 -5.66
CA SER A 35 13.34 13.44 -7.07
C SER A 35 12.37 14.59 -7.28
N VAL A 36 11.45 14.82 -6.33
CA VAL A 36 10.40 15.84 -6.45
C VAL A 36 10.86 17.16 -5.83
N ARG A 37 10.80 18.22 -6.65
CA ARG A 37 11.12 19.61 -6.25
C ARG A 37 9.89 20.37 -5.78
N ASP A 38 8.73 20.08 -6.36
CA ASP A 38 7.46 20.67 -5.95
C ASP A 38 7.00 20.14 -4.58
N GLY A 39 6.62 21.06 -3.69
CA GLY A 39 6.11 20.73 -2.36
C GLY A 39 4.79 19.96 -2.42
N PHE A 40 3.89 20.32 -3.33
CA PHE A 40 2.60 19.66 -3.46
C PHE A 40 2.76 18.22 -3.99
N GLY A 41 3.54 18.03 -5.05
CA GLY A 41 3.87 16.70 -5.56
C GLY A 41 4.50 15.79 -4.50
N ARG A 42 5.41 16.32 -3.67
CA ARG A 42 5.99 15.55 -2.55
C ARG A 42 4.93 15.14 -1.53
N LEU A 43 4.06 16.07 -1.11
CA LEU A 43 2.96 15.80 -0.17
C LEU A 43 1.99 14.75 -0.71
N LEU A 44 1.65 14.80 -2.00
CA LEU A 44 0.78 13.82 -2.65
C LEU A 44 1.38 12.41 -2.56
N ILE A 45 2.66 12.24 -2.92
CA ILE A 45 3.32 10.93 -2.90
C ILE A 45 3.41 10.40 -1.46
N ILE A 46 3.77 11.25 -0.50
CA ILE A 46 3.84 10.87 0.92
C ILE A 46 2.46 10.48 1.45
N GLY A 47 1.43 11.27 1.14
CA GLY A 47 0.05 11.00 1.56
C GLY A 47 -0.49 9.69 0.99
N TYR A 48 -0.23 9.42 -0.29
CA TYR A 48 -0.63 8.16 -0.93
C TYR A 48 0.15 6.95 -0.37
N ALA A 49 1.45 7.11 -0.09
CA ALA A 49 2.24 6.07 0.57
C ALA A 49 1.72 5.77 1.99
N PHE A 50 1.34 6.81 2.73
CA PHE A 50 0.73 6.68 4.06
C PHE A 50 -0.65 6.01 4.00
N TRP A 51 -1.47 6.34 3.00
CA TRP A 51 -2.77 5.71 2.78
C TRP A 51 -2.65 4.19 2.58
N ILE A 52 -1.67 3.75 1.78
CA ILE A 52 -1.37 2.32 1.59
C ILE A 52 -0.92 1.68 2.90
N LEU A 53 -0.04 2.35 3.65
CA LEU A 53 0.44 1.84 4.93
C LEU A 53 -0.70 1.63 5.92
N LEU A 54 -1.64 2.57 5.99
CA LEU A 54 -2.83 2.44 6.85
C LEU A 54 -3.70 1.25 6.45
N GLN A 55 -3.95 1.05 5.15
CA GLN A 55 -4.74 -0.10 4.66
C GLN A 55 -4.09 -1.44 5.03
N VAL A 56 -2.75 -1.54 4.88
CA VAL A 56 -1.98 -2.73 5.27
C VAL A 56 -2.01 -2.94 6.77
N ALA A 57 -1.74 -1.90 7.56
CA ALA A 57 -1.75 -1.98 9.02
C ALA A 57 -3.13 -2.40 9.56
N MET A 58 -4.21 -1.83 9.04
CA MET A 58 -5.58 -2.21 9.41
C MET A 58 -5.87 -3.67 9.07
N ASN A 59 -5.45 -4.14 7.90
CA ASN A 59 -5.63 -5.56 7.54
C ASN A 59 -4.85 -6.50 8.46
N VAL A 60 -3.62 -6.14 8.83
CA VAL A 60 -2.83 -6.92 9.81
C VAL A 60 -3.52 -6.92 11.18
N SER A 61 -3.98 -5.77 11.66
CA SER A 61 -4.70 -5.67 12.93
C SER A 61 -5.96 -6.53 12.98
N VAL A 62 -6.70 -6.64 11.87
CA VAL A 62 -7.86 -7.52 11.76
C VAL A 62 -7.44 -8.99 11.82
N VAL A 63 -6.36 -9.38 11.15
CA VAL A 63 -5.88 -10.78 11.16
C VAL A 63 -5.30 -11.20 12.52
N VAL A 64 -4.66 -10.27 13.25
CA VAL A 64 -4.17 -10.52 14.61
C VAL A 64 -5.29 -10.46 15.66
N GLY A 65 -6.51 -10.05 15.28
CA GLY A 65 -7.67 -9.98 16.18
C GLY A 65 -7.70 -8.75 17.09
N LEU A 66 -6.95 -7.69 16.76
CA LEU A 66 -6.91 -6.44 17.53
C LEU A 66 -8.14 -5.55 17.29
N ILE A 67 -8.71 -5.60 16.09
CA ILE A 67 -9.80 -4.73 15.63
C ILE A 67 -10.85 -5.62 14.95
N PRO A 68 -12.16 -5.32 15.07
CA PRO A 68 -13.21 -6.02 14.33
C PRO A 68 -12.98 -5.98 12.80
N ILE A 69 -13.49 -6.98 12.10
CA ILE A 69 -13.33 -7.12 10.65
C ILE A 69 -13.98 -5.92 9.95
N THR A 70 -13.16 -5.06 9.34
CA THR A 70 -13.58 -3.80 8.71
C THR A 70 -13.90 -3.92 7.22
N GLY A 71 -13.72 -5.10 6.62
CA GLY A 71 -13.99 -5.33 5.18
C GLY A 71 -13.07 -4.55 4.24
N LEU A 72 -12.00 -3.95 4.75
CA LEU A 72 -11.04 -3.17 3.94
C LEU A 72 -10.23 -4.09 3.02
N THR A 73 -10.09 -3.65 1.77
CA THR A 73 -9.35 -4.41 0.75
C THR A 73 -7.84 -4.21 0.90
N LEU A 74 -7.09 -5.31 0.79
CA LEU A 74 -5.63 -5.24 0.69
C LEU A 74 -5.24 -4.52 -0.62
N PRO A 75 -4.47 -3.41 -0.57
CA PRO A 75 -4.12 -2.66 -1.78
C PRO A 75 -3.41 -3.57 -2.81
N PHE A 76 -3.82 -3.58 -4.07
CA PHE A 76 -3.23 -4.40 -5.16
C PHE A 76 -3.41 -5.94 -5.07
N LEU A 77 -3.82 -6.51 -3.94
CA LEU A 77 -3.89 -7.97 -3.73
C LEU A 77 -5.32 -8.49 -3.54
N SER A 78 -6.27 -7.61 -3.24
CA SER A 78 -7.65 -8.01 -2.93
C SER A 78 -8.55 -8.07 -4.18
N GLN A 79 -9.46 -9.04 -4.25
CA GLN A 79 -10.41 -9.25 -5.37
C GLN A 79 -11.54 -8.20 -5.49
N GLY A 80 -11.30 -6.95 -5.08
CA GLY A 80 -12.20 -5.84 -5.36
C GLY A 80 -11.77 -5.15 -6.66
N GLY A 81 -12.41 -5.45 -7.79
CA GLY A 81 -12.04 -4.88 -9.09
C GLY A 81 -11.97 -3.34 -9.08
N SER A 82 -12.95 -2.69 -8.44
CA SER A 82 -12.96 -1.22 -8.26
C SER A 82 -11.83 -0.73 -7.34
N SER A 83 -11.50 -1.48 -6.30
CA SER A 83 -10.37 -1.13 -5.41
C SER A 83 -9.04 -1.24 -6.14
N ILE A 84 -8.82 -2.30 -6.92
CA ILE A 84 -7.61 -2.47 -7.73
C ILE A 84 -7.46 -1.31 -8.71
N MET A 85 -8.54 -0.95 -9.43
CA MET A 85 -8.54 0.19 -10.34
C MET A 85 -8.17 1.49 -9.61
N ALA A 86 -8.80 1.77 -8.47
CA ALA A 86 -8.51 2.98 -7.68
C ALA A 86 -7.05 3.05 -7.22
N PHE A 87 -6.50 1.94 -6.72
CA PHE A 87 -5.09 1.90 -6.31
C PHE A 87 -4.15 2.06 -7.52
N LEU A 88 -4.40 1.37 -8.64
CA LEU A 88 -3.59 1.53 -9.84
C LEU A 88 -3.64 2.95 -10.41
N SER A 89 -4.82 3.58 -10.45
CA SER A 89 -4.97 4.97 -10.87
C SER A 89 -4.18 5.92 -9.96
N GLY A 90 -4.30 5.77 -8.64
CA GLY A 90 -3.54 6.59 -7.68
C GLY A 90 -2.03 6.40 -7.81
N TYR A 91 -1.57 5.17 -8.05
CA TYR A 91 -0.16 4.89 -8.31
C TYR A 91 0.31 5.49 -9.65
N GLY A 92 -0.55 5.51 -10.67
CA GLY A 92 -0.30 6.20 -11.94
C GLY A 92 -0.08 7.71 -11.76
N ILE A 93 -0.86 8.35 -10.87
CA ILE A 93 -0.66 9.77 -10.51
C ILE A 93 0.71 9.98 -9.86
N VAL A 94 1.10 9.10 -8.93
CA VAL A 94 2.43 9.15 -8.30
C VAL A 94 3.54 9.06 -9.37
N LEU A 95 3.43 8.14 -10.32
CA LEU A 95 4.41 8.00 -11.41
C LEU A 95 4.44 9.23 -12.32
N SER A 96 3.29 9.84 -12.60
CA SER A 96 3.21 11.08 -13.38
C SER A 96 3.97 12.22 -12.69
N VAL A 97 3.76 12.41 -11.39
CA VAL A 97 4.48 13.40 -10.58
C VAL A 97 5.98 13.13 -10.54
N LEU A 98 6.41 11.87 -10.53
CA LEU A 98 7.83 11.52 -10.55
C LEU A 98 8.50 11.75 -11.91
N THR A 99 7.72 11.69 -12.99
CA THR A 99 8.21 11.86 -14.36
C THR A 99 8.25 13.34 -14.76
N HIS A 100 7.23 14.11 -14.37
CA HIS A 100 7.19 15.56 -14.52
C HIS A 100 8.00 16.23 -13.39
N LYS A 101 9.32 16.31 -13.59
CA LYS A 101 10.28 16.96 -12.67
C LYS A 101 10.20 18.48 -12.68
#